data_AF-A0A7X1HNZ9-F1
#
_entry.id   AF-A0A7X1HNZ9-F1
#
_cell.length_a   1.000
_cell.length_b   1.000
_cell.length_c   1.000
_cell.angle_alpha   90.00
_cell.angle_beta   90.00
_cell.angle_gamma   90.00
#
_symmetry.space_group_name_H-M   'P 1'
#
loop_
_entity.id
_entity.type
_entity.pdbx_description
1 polymer ?
#
loop_
_entity_poly.entity_id
_entity_poly.type
_entity_poly.pdbx_seq_one_letter_code
_entity_poly.pdbx_strand_id
1 'polypeptide(L)'
;MKKSVGIVVEYNPFHNGHKYHCIKAKEHGDVVVAVMSGDYVQRGEPAFIDRWTRAELALKNGVDIVVELPIFYSTQSAEIFARGAIGILNLMNIEKLVFGSETGDVKKLIERGDLEEQKEFKVELKKQLKEGHSYPTAYSNTLKILDKTDELDSNDILGVEYIKALKFWKSKIEPIAIKREKSGYYSEEIKDGIASATGIRKKIQSGEEIKDVVPDTTYEILKESLEKNSFAKLQDFYPFIRHRILLEKEKLERIQDIEQGYENRIYEAAFSCKEFESFFEKIKSKRYTQGRVQRILIHILLGIEKKQIEKVKEKIPYIRVLGFTKEGQNYLKKLKDEEVEVLTSLKNIQKYLEKDSLDLLEQNEVASKIYAMVNPYEDRKIPIIIK
;
A
#
# COMPACT_ATOMS: atom_id res chain seq x y z
N MET A 1 27.80 14.55 -0.47
CA MET A 1 26.37 14.58 -0.07
C MET A 1 25.96 13.18 0.30
N LYS A 2 25.15 13.00 1.35
CA LYS A 2 24.59 11.69 1.71
C LYS A 2 23.59 11.27 0.64
N LYS A 3 23.73 10.05 0.13
CA LYS A 3 22.86 9.49 -0.93
C LYS A 3 21.55 9.03 -0.31
N SER A 4 20.41 9.37 -0.90
CA SER A 4 19.10 8.95 -0.40
C SER A 4 18.54 7.77 -1.19
N VAL A 5 17.92 6.84 -0.47
CA VAL A 5 17.27 5.66 -1.05
C VAL A 5 15.83 5.56 -0.56
N GLY A 6 14.92 5.36 -1.49
CA GLY A 6 13.50 5.17 -1.28
C GLY A 6 13.14 3.69 -1.27
N ILE A 7 12.22 3.33 -0.38
CA ILE A 7 11.55 2.03 -0.38
C ILE A 7 10.03 2.25 -0.25
N VAL A 8 9.24 1.41 -0.91
CA VAL A 8 7.77 1.44 -0.84
C VAL A 8 7.29 0.20 -0.11
N VAL A 9 6.52 0.38 0.97
CA VAL A 9 6.29 -0.67 1.97
C VAL A 9 4.90 -0.60 2.61
N GLU A 10 4.51 -1.68 3.27
CA GLU A 10 3.28 -1.72 4.10
C GLU A 10 3.57 -2.19 5.53
N TYR A 11 4.60 -3.01 5.73
CA TYR A 11 5.02 -3.56 7.02
C TYR A 11 3.88 -4.16 7.83
N ASN A 12 3.19 -5.15 7.26
CA ASN A 12 1.92 -5.67 7.78
C ASN A 12 1.98 -7.15 8.27
N PRO A 13 2.75 -7.53 9.32
CA PRO A 13 3.63 -6.70 10.15
C PRO A 13 5.06 -6.53 9.57
N PHE A 14 5.91 -5.73 10.22
CA PHE A 14 7.35 -5.72 9.96
C PHE A 14 7.93 -7.11 10.29
N HIS A 15 8.85 -7.64 9.47
CA HIS A 15 9.36 -9.02 9.64
C HIS A 15 10.78 -9.17 9.09
N ASN A 16 11.40 -10.34 9.23
CA ASN A 16 12.81 -10.54 8.87
C ASN A 16 13.11 -10.24 7.39
N GLY A 17 12.20 -10.62 6.47
CA GLY A 17 12.31 -10.21 5.07
C GLY A 17 12.31 -8.69 4.84
N HIS A 18 11.55 -7.90 5.61
CA HIS A 18 11.57 -6.44 5.54
C HIS A 18 12.88 -5.86 6.09
N LYS A 19 13.38 -6.42 7.20
CA LYS A 19 14.69 -6.06 7.75
C LYS A 19 15.80 -6.29 6.72
N TYR A 20 15.79 -7.44 6.06
CA TYR A 20 16.73 -7.76 4.99
C TYR A 20 16.63 -6.77 3.81
N HIS A 21 15.42 -6.45 3.36
CA HIS A 21 15.21 -5.47 2.30
C HIS A 21 15.73 -4.07 2.68
N CYS A 22 15.52 -3.64 3.93
CA CYS A 22 16.06 -2.38 4.46
C CYS A 22 17.60 -2.39 4.48
N ILE A 23 18.22 -3.49 4.93
CA ILE A 23 19.68 -3.67 4.89
C ILE A 23 20.20 -3.55 3.46
N LYS A 24 19.54 -4.21 2.50
CA LYS A 24 19.88 -4.11 1.08
C LYS A 24 19.71 -2.71 0.52
N ALA A 25 18.68 -1.97 0.95
CA ALA A 25 18.51 -0.59 0.55
C ALA A 25 19.68 0.30 1.02
N LYS A 26 20.20 0.07 2.24
CA LYS A 26 21.35 0.82 2.78
C LYS A 26 22.65 0.62 2.00
N GLU A 27 22.79 -0.49 1.27
CA GLU A 27 23.94 -0.67 0.36
C GLU A 27 23.95 0.36 -0.79
N HIS A 28 22.82 1.04 -1.02
CA HIS A 28 22.63 2.01 -2.10
C HIS A 28 22.42 3.46 -1.62
N GLY A 29 22.31 3.71 -0.31
CA GLY A 29 22.11 5.04 0.23
C GLY A 29 22.36 5.14 1.73
N ASP A 30 22.76 6.33 2.17
CA ASP A 30 23.03 6.66 3.57
C ASP A 30 21.75 6.97 4.36
N VAL A 31 20.69 7.43 3.67
CA VAL A 31 19.40 7.78 4.28
C VAL A 31 18.29 6.98 3.61
N VAL A 32 17.62 6.14 4.39
CA VAL A 32 16.50 5.31 3.91
C VAL A 32 15.17 5.99 4.19
N VAL A 33 14.42 6.30 3.13
CA VAL A 33 13.07 6.88 3.20
C VAL A 33 12.04 5.84 2.79
N ALA A 34 11.16 5.47 3.71
CA ALA A 34 10.06 4.56 3.45
C ALA A 34 8.77 5.35 3.19
N VAL A 35 8.16 5.13 2.03
CA VAL A 35 6.75 5.50 1.80
C VAL A 35 5.89 4.30 2.17
N MET A 36 5.12 4.44 3.25
CA MET A 36 4.41 3.36 3.91
C MET A 36 2.90 3.58 3.87
N SER A 37 2.13 2.57 3.46
CA SER A 37 0.65 2.58 3.61
C SER A 37 0.24 2.99 5.03
N GLY A 38 -0.73 3.90 5.15
CA GLY A 38 -1.37 4.25 6.42
C GLY A 38 -2.20 3.09 6.98
N ASP A 39 -3.26 3.38 7.73
CA ASP A 39 -4.06 2.35 8.43
C ASP A 39 -4.85 1.40 7.51
N TYR A 40 -4.78 1.60 6.19
CA TYR A 40 -5.37 0.72 5.19
C TYR A 40 -4.37 0.44 4.07
N VAL A 41 -4.25 -0.83 3.68
CA VAL A 41 -3.21 -1.36 2.79
C VAL A 41 -3.75 -1.70 1.39
N GLN A 42 -2.85 -1.90 0.43
CA GLN A 42 -3.11 -2.08 -1.01
C GLN A 42 -3.98 -3.29 -1.32
N ARG A 43 -3.88 -4.30 -0.45
CA ARG A 43 -4.70 -5.51 -0.54
C ARG A 43 -6.19 -5.27 -0.19
N GLY A 44 -6.55 -4.06 0.22
CA GLY A 44 -7.92 -3.69 0.57
C GLY A 44 -8.30 -4.10 1.98
N GLU A 45 -7.33 -4.15 2.89
CA GLU A 45 -7.52 -4.55 4.27
C GLU A 45 -7.17 -3.37 5.19
N PRO A 46 -7.78 -3.26 6.38
CA PRO A 46 -7.15 -2.50 7.45
C PRO A 46 -5.75 -3.09 7.70
N ALA A 47 -4.77 -2.24 7.98
CA ALA A 47 -3.47 -2.70 8.44
C ALA A 47 -3.67 -3.54 9.70
N PHE A 48 -2.91 -4.62 9.87
CA PHE A 48 -3.02 -5.51 11.01
C PHE A 48 -2.69 -4.78 12.33
N ILE A 49 -1.84 -3.76 12.22
CA ILE A 49 -1.34 -2.87 13.28
C ILE A 49 -1.39 -1.44 12.75
N ASP A 50 -1.64 -0.46 13.63
CA ASP A 50 -1.77 0.94 13.26
C ASP A 50 -0.49 1.53 12.62
N ARG A 51 -0.66 2.64 11.90
CA ARG A 51 0.40 3.34 11.17
C ARG A 51 1.55 3.81 12.06
N TRP A 52 1.31 4.18 13.32
CA TRP A 52 2.35 4.70 14.21
C TRP A 52 3.22 3.58 14.76
N THR A 53 2.62 2.49 15.21
CA THR A 53 3.37 1.32 15.67
C THR A 53 4.22 0.74 14.53
N ARG A 54 3.67 0.64 13.30
CA ARG A 54 4.46 0.22 12.13
C ARG A 54 5.57 1.21 11.77
N ALA A 55 5.34 2.52 11.90
CA ALA A 55 6.38 3.52 11.69
C ALA A 55 7.50 3.41 12.74
N GLU A 56 7.17 3.19 14.01
CA GLU A 56 8.17 2.96 15.06
C GLU A 56 9.03 1.72 14.75
N LEU A 57 8.38 0.62 14.36
CA LEU A 57 9.06 -0.61 13.95
C LEU A 57 10.02 -0.39 12.80
N ALA A 58 9.60 0.36 11.77
CA ALA A 58 10.44 0.70 10.64
C ALA A 58 11.70 1.47 11.08
N LEU A 59 11.51 2.52 11.89
CA LEU A 59 12.61 3.37 12.36
C LEU A 59 13.60 2.60 13.25
N LYS A 60 13.12 1.75 14.15
CA LYS A 60 13.96 0.88 15.00
C LYS A 60 14.70 -0.20 14.22
N ASN A 61 14.28 -0.49 12.98
CA ASN A 61 14.91 -1.48 12.12
C ASN A 61 15.62 -0.87 10.91
N GLY A 62 16.01 0.41 11.01
CA GLY A 62 16.98 1.04 10.12
C GLY A 62 16.40 1.94 9.05
N VAL A 63 15.08 2.16 8.99
CA VAL A 63 14.52 3.24 8.18
C VAL A 63 14.84 4.58 8.86
N ASP A 64 15.20 5.60 8.08
CA ASP A 64 15.53 6.93 8.62
C ASP A 64 14.36 7.90 8.59
N ILE A 65 13.46 7.77 7.62
CA ILE A 65 12.24 8.58 7.51
C ILE A 65 11.09 7.67 7.09
N VAL A 66 9.97 7.72 7.81
CA VAL A 66 8.72 7.08 7.40
C VAL A 66 7.74 8.16 6.99
N VAL A 67 7.24 8.05 5.76
CA VAL A 67 6.24 8.93 5.17
C VAL A 67 4.99 8.11 4.88
N GLU A 68 3.83 8.65 5.23
CA GLU A 68 2.55 8.02 4.95
C GLU A 68 2.23 8.09 3.47
N LEU A 69 1.80 6.96 2.89
CA LEU A 69 1.10 6.90 1.62
C LEU A 69 -0.39 7.11 1.90
N PRO A 70 -1.00 8.23 1.45
CA PRO A 70 -2.40 8.52 1.71
C PRO A 70 -3.35 7.42 1.22
N ILE A 71 -4.51 7.27 1.87
CA ILE A 71 -5.52 6.25 1.57
C ILE A 71 -5.96 6.23 0.09
N PHE A 72 -5.91 7.38 -0.58
CA PHE A 72 -6.26 7.53 -2.00
C PHE A 72 -5.29 6.82 -2.95
N TYR A 73 -4.11 6.43 -2.46
CA TYR A 73 -3.13 5.62 -3.18
C TYR A 73 -2.94 4.27 -2.50
N SER A 74 -2.85 4.25 -1.17
CA SER A 74 -2.51 3.04 -0.41
C SER A 74 -3.55 1.95 -0.56
N THR A 75 -4.80 2.28 -0.88
CA THR A 75 -5.90 1.31 -1.04
C THR A 75 -6.26 1.05 -2.51
N GLN A 76 -5.39 1.38 -3.45
CA GLN A 76 -5.67 1.29 -4.89
C GLN A 76 -5.02 0.09 -5.60
N SER A 77 -5.25 -0.04 -6.91
CA SER A 77 -4.50 -0.94 -7.79
C SER A 77 -2.99 -0.66 -7.77
N ALA A 78 -2.19 -1.60 -8.27
CA ALA A 78 -0.73 -1.47 -8.37
C ALA A 78 -0.29 -0.19 -9.09
N GLU A 79 -0.97 0.17 -10.19
CA GLU A 79 -0.68 1.38 -10.95
C GLU A 79 -0.81 2.65 -10.10
N ILE A 80 -1.95 2.86 -9.43
CA ILE A 80 -2.22 4.10 -8.68
C ILE A 80 -1.40 4.11 -7.37
N PHE A 81 -1.24 2.95 -6.74
CA PHE A 81 -0.38 2.78 -5.57
C PHE A 81 1.06 3.19 -5.89
N ALA A 82 1.64 2.66 -6.97
CA ALA A 82 2.96 3.01 -7.44
C ALA A 82 3.06 4.49 -7.81
N ARG A 83 2.05 5.03 -8.51
CA ARG A 83 2.03 6.45 -8.90
C ARG A 83 2.11 7.38 -7.69
N GLY A 84 1.34 7.12 -6.64
CA GLY A 84 1.39 7.88 -5.39
C GLY A 84 2.73 7.74 -4.67
N ALA A 85 3.19 6.50 -4.49
CA ALA A 85 4.42 6.23 -3.74
C ALA A 85 5.67 6.81 -4.42
N ILE A 86 5.81 6.62 -5.72
CA ILE A 86 6.92 7.18 -6.50
C ILE A 86 6.82 8.70 -6.61
N GLY A 87 5.62 9.26 -6.73
CA GLY A 87 5.45 10.71 -6.75
C GLY A 87 5.92 11.36 -5.45
N ILE A 88 5.59 10.76 -4.29
CA ILE A 88 6.10 11.21 -2.98
C ILE A 88 7.63 11.13 -2.93
N LEU A 89 8.22 9.98 -3.28
CA LEU A 89 9.68 9.82 -3.29
C LEU A 89 10.35 10.82 -4.24
N ASN A 90 9.75 11.09 -5.40
CA ASN A 90 10.25 12.05 -6.37
C ASN A 90 10.25 13.47 -5.82
N LEU A 91 9.17 13.91 -5.16
CA LEU A 91 9.12 15.23 -4.52
C LEU A 91 10.09 15.36 -3.35
N MET A 92 10.44 14.25 -2.69
CA MET A 92 11.44 14.21 -1.62
C MET A 92 12.88 14.14 -2.14
N ASN A 93 13.14 14.38 -3.43
CA ASN A 93 14.48 14.36 -4.04
C ASN A 93 15.26 13.07 -3.72
N ILE A 94 14.57 11.94 -3.75
CA ILE A 94 15.20 10.62 -3.59
C ILE A 94 16.05 10.31 -4.82
N GLU A 95 17.24 9.72 -4.62
CA GLU A 95 18.15 9.39 -5.73
C GLU A 95 17.90 7.98 -6.29
N LYS A 96 17.59 7.02 -5.41
CA LYS A 96 17.47 5.61 -5.77
C LYS A 96 16.21 4.99 -5.19
N LEU A 97 15.59 4.07 -5.92
CA LEU A 97 14.47 3.27 -5.44
C LEU A 97 14.91 1.82 -5.34
N VAL A 98 14.77 1.21 -4.17
CA VAL A 98 15.09 -0.21 -3.98
C VAL A 98 13.81 -0.99 -3.70
N PHE A 99 13.50 -1.99 -4.52
CA PHE A 99 12.32 -2.84 -4.35
C PHE A 99 12.66 -4.32 -4.56
N GLY A 100 11.93 -5.19 -3.87
CA GLY A 100 12.04 -6.64 -4.08
C GLY A 100 11.38 -7.05 -5.41
N SER A 101 11.96 -8.02 -6.10
CA SER A 101 11.47 -8.55 -7.37
C SER A 101 11.86 -10.03 -7.49
N GLU A 102 11.00 -10.86 -8.09
CA GLU A 102 11.30 -12.26 -8.32
C GLU A 102 12.34 -12.44 -9.44
N THR A 103 12.28 -11.60 -10.47
CA THR A 103 13.33 -11.56 -11.52
C THR A 103 14.65 -11.00 -11.01
N GLY A 104 14.61 -9.96 -10.18
CA GLY A 104 15.79 -9.20 -9.75
C GLY A 104 16.48 -8.45 -10.89
N ASP A 105 15.81 -8.27 -12.03
CA ASP A 105 16.38 -7.68 -13.24
C ASP A 105 15.57 -6.45 -13.67
N VAL A 106 16.08 -5.27 -13.29
CA VAL A 106 15.46 -3.99 -13.61
C VAL A 106 15.28 -3.80 -15.12
N LYS A 107 16.21 -4.28 -15.96
CA LYS A 107 16.15 -4.07 -17.41
C LYS A 107 14.93 -4.78 -18.00
N LYS A 108 14.69 -6.03 -17.60
CA LYS A 108 13.49 -6.78 -18.00
C LYS A 108 12.20 -6.10 -17.57
N LEU A 109 12.18 -5.54 -16.36
CA LEU A 109 11.01 -4.79 -15.88
C LEU A 109 10.80 -3.49 -16.67
N ILE A 110 11.88 -2.83 -17.12
CA ILE A 110 11.79 -1.65 -17.99
C ILE A 110 11.21 -2.03 -19.35
N GLU A 111 11.78 -3.05 -20.01
CA GLU A 111 11.31 -3.57 -21.29
C GLU A 111 9.83 -3.95 -21.23
N ARG A 112 9.41 -4.59 -20.12
CA ARG A 112 8.01 -4.94 -19.87
C ARG A 112 7.12 -3.72 -19.71
N GLY A 113 7.54 -2.72 -18.93
CA GLY A 113 6.80 -1.46 -18.80
C GLY A 113 6.65 -0.73 -20.14
N ASP A 114 7.67 -0.78 -21.00
CA ASP A 114 7.59 -0.21 -22.36
C ASP A 114 6.63 -0.97 -23.27
N LEU A 115 6.59 -2.30 -23.18
CA LEU A 115 5.62 -3.14 -23.89
C LEU A 115 4.18 -2.79 -23.51
N GLU A 116 3.89 -2.63 -22.21
CA GLU A 116 2.54 -2.30 -21.74
C GLU A 116 2.01 -0.94 -22.23
N GLU A 117 2.92 -0.01 -22.50
CA GLU A 117 2.56 1.31 -23.01
C GLU A 117 2.18 1.29 -24.50
N GLN A 118 2.56 0.24 -25.23
CA GLN A 118 2.23 0.07 -26.65
C GLN A 118 0.73 -0.03 -26.88
N LYS A 119 0.30 0.49 -28.03
CA LYS A 119 -1.12 0.56 -28.40
C LYS A 119 -1.71 -0.85 -28.56
N GLU A 120 -0.94 -1.75 -29.15
CA GLU A 120 -1.28 -3.14 -29.42
C GLU A 120 -1.59 -3.88 -28.11
N PHE A 121 -0.72 -3.70 -27.10
CA PHE A 121 -0.91 -4.28 -25.77
C PHE A 121 -2.20 -3.79 -25.12
N LYS A 122 -2.43 -2.47 -25.10
CA LYS A 122 -3.63 -1.86 -24.53
C LYS A 122 -4.92 -2.31 -25.24
N VAL A 123 -4.87 -2.53 -26.55
CA VAL A 123 -6.01 -3.01 -27.34
C VAL A 123 -6.35 -4.46 -26.98
N GLU A 124 -5.35 -5.35 -26.94
CA GLU A 124 -5.58 -6.76 -26.61
C GLU A 124 -6.01 -6.93 -25.14
N LEU A 125 -5.41 -6.20 -24.20
CA LEU A 125 -5.83 -6.23 -22.79
C LEU A 125 -7.31 -5.82 -22.63
N LYS A 126 -7.74 -4.77 -23.34
CA LYS A 126 -9.15 -4.35 -23.33
C LYS A 126 -10.08 -5.40 -23.92
N LYS A 127 -9.65 -6.13 -24.94
CA LYS A 127 -10.42 -7.24 -25.52
C LYS A 127 -10.58 -8.37 -24.51
N GLN A 128 -9.49 -8.81 -23.88
CA GLN A 128 -9.52 -9.85 -22.84
C GLN A 128 -10.42 -9.47 -21.65
N LEU A 129 -10.39 -8.19 -21.22
CA LEU A 129 -11.29 -7.70 -20.17
C LEU A 129 -12.77 -7.71 -20.60
N LYS A 130 -13.07 -7.38 -21.85
CA LYS A 130 -14.44 -7.42 -22.40
C LYS A 130 -15.00 -8.83 -22.48
N GLU A 131 -14.15 -9.85 -22.58
CA GLU A 131 -14.52 -11.27 -22.52
C GLU A 131 -14.88 -11.72 -21.09
N GLY A 132 -14.79 -10.83 -20.10
CA GLY A 132 -15.18 -11.09 -18.71
C GLY A 132 -14.07 -11.70 -17.85
N HIS A 133 -12.85 -11.77 -18.37
CA HIS A 133 -11.69 -12.20 -17.60
C HIS A 133 -11.36 -11.21 -16.48
N SER A 134 -10.85 -11.73 -15.36
CA SER A 134 -10.26 -10.90 -14.31
C SER A 134 -9.03 -10.17 -14.86
N TYR A 135 -8.65 -9.02 -14.28
CA TYR A 135 -7.47 -8.28 -14.75
C TYR A 135 -6.19 -9.14 -14.79
N PRO A 136 -5.81 -9.91 -13.75
CA PRO A 136 -4.64 -10.79 -13.82
C PRO A 136 -4.72 -11.81 -14.97
N THR A 137 -5.89 -12.41 -15.18
CA THR A 137 -6.11 -13.36 -16.28
C THR A 137 -6.00 -12.68 -17.64
N ALA A 138 -6.64 -11.52 -17.81
CA ALA A 138 -6.61 -10.75 -19.05
C ALA A 138 -5.19 -10.29 -19.39
N TYR A 139 -4.43 -9.89 -18.37
CA TYR A 139 -3.03 -9.49 -18.50
C TYR A 139 -2.13 -10.67 -18.88
N SER A 140 -2.25 -11.82 -18.19
CA SER A 140 -1.53 -13.06 -18.53
C SER A 140 -1.82 -13.50 -19.98
N ASN A 141 -3.09 -13.49 -20.40
CA ASN A 141 -3.46 -13.81 -21.78
C ASN A 141 -2.85 -12.85 -22.79
N THR A 142 -2.87 -11.54 -22.51
CA THR A 142 -2.29 -10.52 -23.38
C THR A 142 -0.79 -10.74 -23.58
N LEU A 143 -0.06 -11.07 -22.50
CA LEU A 143 1.36 -11.39 -22.56
C LEU A 143 1.66 -12.64 -23.37
N LYS A 144 0.87 -13.70 -23.20
CA LYS A 144 1.03 -14.93 -24.00
C LYS A 144 0.86 -14.67 -25.49
N ILE A 145 -0.07 -13.79 -25.87
CA ILE A 145 -0.34 -13.44 -27.26
C ILE A 145 0.79 -12.60 -27.86
N LEU A 146 1.27 -11.57 -27.14
CA LEU A 146 2.17 -10.55 -27.70
C LEU A 146 3.65 -10.79 -27.43
N ASP A 147 3.99 -11.41 -26.30
CA ASP A 147 5.38 -11.57 -25.81
C ASP A 147 5.77 -13.04 -25.61
N LYS A 148 4.82 -13.98 -25.71
CA LYS A 148 5.01 -15.42 -25.50
C LYS A 148 5.64 -15.79 -24.15
N THR A 149 5.53 -14.93 -23.15
CA THR A 149 6.01 -15.19 -21.79
C THR A 149 4.86 -15.58 -20.86
N ASP A 150 5.12 -16.56 -19.99
CA ASP A 150 4.17 -17.02 -18.99
C ASP A 150 4.40 -16.29 -17.65
N GLU A 151 3.61 -15.24 -17.45
CA GLU A 151 3.27 -14.64 -16.15
C GLU A 151 4.36 -13.82 -15.43
N LEU A 152 3.89 -12.84 -14.62
CA LEU A 152 4.69 -12.07 -13.69
C LEU A 152 4.25 -12.42 -12.27
N ASP A 153 5.24 -12.63 -11.40
CA ASP A 153 5.01 -12.76 -9.97
C ASP A 153 4.55 -11.39 -9.39
N SER A 154 3.93 -11.41 -8.20
CA SER A 154 3.27 -10.22 -7.63
C SER A 154 4.20 -9.03 -7.39
N ASN A 155 5.49 -9.23 -7.07
CA ASN A 155 6.41 -8.11 -6.86
C ASN A 155 7.00 -7.59 -8.17
N ASP A 156 7.15 -8.44 -9.19
CA ASP A 156 7.49 -7.99 -10.54
C ASP A 156 6.38 -7.08 -11.11
N ILE A 157 5.10 -7.38 -10.88
CA ILE A 157 3.98 -6.48 -11.25
C ILE A 157 4.16 -5.10 -10.60
N LEU A 158 4.43 -5.04 -9.29
CA LEU A 158 4.70 -3.78 -8.60
C LEU A 158 5.95 -3.07 -9.15
N GLY A 159 7.02 -3.82 -9.45
CA GLY A 159 8.24 -3.29 -10.04
C GLY A 159 8.01 -2.62 -11.39
N VAL A 160 7.21 -3.23 -12.26
CA VAL A 160 6.82 -2.64 -13.55
C VAL A 160 6.02 -1.35 -13.32
N GLU A 161 5.06 -1.35 -12.39
CA GLU A 161 4.28 -0.15 -12.08
C GLU A 161 5.12 0.98 -11.46
N TYR A 162 6.15 0.67 -10.66
CA TYR A 162 7.11 1.67 -10.19
C TYR A 162 7.87 2.29 -11.36
N ILE A 163 8.31 1.50 -12.34
CA ILE A 163 9.01 2.01 -13.53
C ILE A 163 8.09 2.90 -14.37
N LYS A 164 6.84 2.49 -14.57
CA LYS A 164 5.83 3.32 -15.26
C LYS A 164 5.58 4.63 -14.51
N ALA A 165 5.49 4.58 -13.19
CA ALA A 165 5.35 5.78 -12.37
C ALA A 165 6.58 6.70 -12.44
N LEU A 166 7.80 6.15 -12.48
CA LEU A 166 9.03 6.92 -12.67
C LEU A 166 9.01 7.68 -14.01
N LYS A 167 8.59 7.01 -15.08
CA LYS A 167 8.41 7.63 -16.42
C LYS A 167 7.33 8.71 -16.40
N PHE A 168 6.19 8.44 -15.76
CA PHE A 168 5.08 9.39 -15.64
C PHE A 168 5.51 10.69 -14.95
N TRP A 169 6.21 10.59 -13.82
CA TRP A 169 6.71 11.76 -13.07
C TRP A 169 7.96 12.39 -13.68
N LYS A 170 8.48 11.86 -14.78
CA LYS A 170 9.79 12.24 -15.37
C LYS A 170 10.91 12.25 -14.32
N SER A 171 10.85 11.27 -13.41
CA SER A 171 11.73 11.17 -12.26
C SER A 171 13.16 10.81 -12.67
N LYS A 172 14.13 11.33 -11.92
CA LYS A 172 15.54 10.95 -12.04
C LYS A 172 15.95 9.81 -11.10
N ILE A 173 15.00 9.29 -10.30
CA ILE A 173 15.25 8.18 -9.39
C ILE A 173 15.72 6.95 -10.19
N GLU A 174 16.86 6.37 -9.77
CA GLU A 174 17.38 5.13 -10.33
C GLU A 174 16.69 3.91 -9.67
N PRO A 175 15.94 3.08 -10.43
CA PRO A 175 15.34 1.87 -9.89
C PRO A 175 16.35 0.73 -9.74
N ILE A 176 16.28 0.03 -8.60
CA ILE A 176 17.11 -1.12 -8.25
C ILE A 176 16.21 -2.26 -7.77
N ALA A 177 16.24 -3.37 -8.49
CA ALA A 177 15.52 -4.60 -8.15
C ALA A 177 16.43 -5.53 -7.36
N ILE A 178 15.98 -5.93 -6.17
CA ILE A 178 16.65 -6.92 -5.34
C ILE A 178 15.93 -8.25 -5.53
N LYS A 179 16.67 -9.27 -5.95
CA LYS A 179 16.11 -10.61 -6.13
C LYS A 179 15.58 -11.14 -4.81
N ARG A 180 14.30 -11.53 -4.79
CA ARG A 180 13.71 -12.25 -3.67
C ARG A 180 14.07 -13.72 -3.79
N GLU A 181 14.69 -14.28 -2.76
CA GLU A 181 14.75 -15.73 -2.66
C GLU A 181 13.32 -16.24 -2.43
N LYS A 182 12.88 -17.20 -3.25
CA LYS A 182 11.52 -17.75 -3.17
C LYS A 182 11.36 -18.54 -1.86
N SER A 183 11.07 -17.87 -0.75
CA SER A 183 10.07 -18.37 0.19
C SER A 183 8.74 -18.13 -0.53
N GLY A 184 8.17 -19.18 -1.12
CA GLY A 184 7.02 -19.07 -2.02
C GLY A 184 5.93 -18.16 -1.46
N TYR A 185 5.28 -17.38 -2.33
CA TYR A 185 4.20 -16.45 -1.97
C TYR A 185 2.98 -17.13 -1.30
N TYR A 186 3.03 -18.45 -1.10
CA TYR A 186 2.06 -19.29 -0.41
C TYR A 186 2.71 -20.47 0.36
N SER A 187 4.04 -20.50 0.54
CA SER A 187 4.68 -21.62 1.25
C SER A 187 4.65 -21.37 2.76
N GLU A 188 4.07 -22.31 3.50
CA GLU A 188 4.09 -22.37 4.96
C GLU A 188 5.50 -22.72 5.52
N GLU A 189 6.46 -23.02 4.63
CA GLU A 189 7.83 -23.36 4.98
C GLU A 189 8.68 -22.12 5.30
N ILE A 190 9.21 -22.09 6.51
CA ILE A 190 10.24 -21.15 6.95
C ILE A 190 11.55 -21.56 6.26
N LYS A 191 12.05 -20.73 5.35
CA LYS A 191 13.46 -20.78 4.94
C LYS A 191 14.20 -19.64 5.62
N ASP A 192 15.23 -19.98 6.39
CA ASP A 192 16.15 -19.03 7.04
C ASP A 192 15.47 -17.94 7.90
N GLY A 193 14.39 -18.30 8.60
CA GLY A 193 13.65 -17.36 9.45
C GLY A 193 12.88 -16.28 8.67
N ILE A 194 12.62 -16.48 7.37
CA ILE A 194 11.82 -15.56 6.55
C ILE A 194 10.48 -16.21 6.20
N ALA A 195 9.39 -15.54 6.57
CA ALA A 195 8.03 -15.89 6.19
C ALA A 195 7.33 -14.71 5.51
N SER A 196 6.30 -15.00 4.71
CA SER A 196 5.47 -13.94 4.11
C SER A 196 4.63 -13.23 5.18
N ALA A 197 4.33 -11.95 4.97
CA ALA A 197 3.46 -11.19 5.87
C ALA A 197 2.09 -11.87 6.09
N THR A 198 1.51 -12.46 5.05
CA THR A 198 0.25 -13.22 5.18
C THR A 198 0.42 -14.49 6.01
N GLY A 199 1.53 -15.24 5.82
CA GLY A 199 1.84 -16.41 6.64
C GLY A 199 2.01 -16.05 8.12
N ILE A 200 2.70 -14.93 8.41
CA ILE A 200 2.86 -14.43 9.78
C ILE A 200 1.51 -14.06 10.39
N ARG A 201 0.64 -13.34 9.68
CA ARG A 201 -0.70 -13.01 10.17
C ARG A 201 -1.54 -14.25 10.47
N LYS A 202 -1.45 -15.29 9.63
CA LYS A 202 -2.11 -16.59 9.88
C LYS A 202 -1.59 -17.25 11.14
N LYS A 203 -0.26 -17.33 11.33
CA LYS A 203 0.35 -17.87 12.55
C LYS A 203 -0.14 -17.17 13.81
N ILE A 204 -0.17 -15.84 13.78
CA ILE A 204 -0.69 -15.03 14.90
C ILE A 204 -2.16 -15.37 15.18
N GLN A 205 -2.99 -15.48 14.14
CA GLN A 205 -4.41 -15.83 14.28
C GLN A 205 -4.62 -17.26 14.81
N SER A 206 -3.71 -18.17 14.49
CA SER A 206 -3.68 -19.56 14.98
C SER A 206 -3.08 -19.71 16.39
N GLY A 207 -2.55 -18.63 16.98
CA GLY A 207 -1.85 -18.68 18.27
C GLY A 207 -0.44 -19.31 18.21
N GLU A 208 0.14 -19.42 17.03
CA GLU A 208 1.51 -19.93 16.83
C GLU A 208 2.56 -18.84 17.11
N GLU A 209 3.75 -19.27 17.55
CA GLU A 209 4.87 -18.37 17.81
C GLU A 209 5.48 -17.81 16.51
N ILE A 210 5.79 -16.51 16.53
CA ILE A 210 6.37 -15.79 15.38
C ILE A 210 7.80 -15.31 15.61
N LYS A 211 8.39 -15.59 16.78
CA LYS A 211 9.66 -15.02 17.22
C LYS A 211 10.80 -15.27 16.22
N ASP A 212 10.81 -16.41 15.56
CA ASP A 212 11.84 -16.78 14.58
C ASP A 212 11.69 -16.09 13.21
N VAL A 213 10.53 -15.47 12.94
CA VAL A 213 10.21 -14.88 11.63
C VAL A 213 10.08 -13.36 11.65
N VAL A 214 10.22 -12.74 12.82
CA VAL A 214 10.23 -11.28 13.00
C VAL A 214 11.48 -10.84 13.79
N PRO A 215 11.93 -9.59 13.66
CA PRO A 215 12.99 -9.06 14.52
C PRO A 215 12.55 -9.03 15.99
N ASP A 216 13.50 -9.15 16.93
CA ASP A 216 13.22 -9.03 18.37
C ASP A 216 12.45 -7.75 18.71
N THR A 217 12.83 -6.62 18.10
CA THR A 217 12.12 -5.34 18.29
C THR A 217 10.66 -5.39 17.88
N THR A 218 10.33 -6.19 16.86
CA THR A 218 8.94 -6.44 16.44
C THR A 218 8.21 -7.31 17.44
N TYR A 219 8.84 -8.41 17.86
CA TYR A 219 8.25 -9.30 18.85
C TYR A 219 7.92 -8.57 20.16
N GLU A 220 8.87 -7.77 20.67
CA GLU A 220 8.70 -7.01 21.91
C GLU A 220 7.60 -5.94 21.82
N ILE A 221 7.56 -5.17 20.71
CA ILE A 221 6.52 -4.14 20.52
C ILE A 221 5.12 -4.77 20.37
N LEU A 222 5.03 -5.93 19.71
CA LEU A 222 3.75 -6.60 19.47
C LEU A 222 3.32 -7.52 20.61
N LYS A 223 4.15 -7.72 21.65
CA LYS A 223 3.89 -8.68 22.72
C LYS A 223 2.50 -8.53 23.35
N GLU A 224 2.13 -7.31 23.73
CA GLU A 224 0.82 -7.04 24.31
C GLU A 224 -0.33 -7.33 23.32
N SER A 225 -0.16 -6.94 22.06
CA SER A 225 -1.16 -7.21 21.01
C SER A 225 -1.29 -8.69 20.69
N LEU A 226 -0.19 -9.45 20.77
CA LEU A 226 -0.17 -10.91 20.60
C LEU A 226 -0.93 -11.58 21.76
N GLU A 227 -0.67 -11.18 23.00
CA GLU A 227 -1.34 -11.71 24.20
C GLU A 227 -2.86 -11.42 24.19
N LYS A 228 -3.26 -10.23 23.72
CA LYS A 228 -4.66 -9.81 23.66
C LYS A 228 -5.38 -10.16 22.35
N ASN A 229 -4.66 -10.69 21.35
CA ASN A 229 -5.13 -10.88 19.98
C ASN A 229 -5.80 -9.62 19.38
N SER A 230 -5.22 -8.45 19.65
CA SER A 230 -5.82 -7.14 19.35
C SER A 230 -5.43 -6.62 17.95
N PHE A 231 -5.68 -7.42 16.91
CA PHE A 231 -5.30 -7.09 15.53
C PHE A 231 -6.52 -6.80 14.67
N ALA A 232 -6.41 -5.79 13.80
CA ALA A 232 -7.53 -5.39 12.96
C ALA A 232 -7.80 -6.44 11.87
N LYS A 233 -9.08 -6.75 11.66
CA LYS A 233 -9.55 -7.64 10.59
C LYS A 233 -10.66 -6.94 9.83
N LEU A 234 -10.71 -7.10 8.52
CA LEU A 234 -11.73 -6.47 7.67
C LEU A 234 -13.17 -6.78 8.13
N GLN A 235 -13.40 -8.00 8.64
CA GLN A 235 -14.70 -8.44 9.16
C GLN A 235 -15.21 -7.56 10.32
N ASP A 236 -14.31 -7.02 11.16
CA ASP A 236 -14.67 -6.20 12.32
C ASP A 236 -15.22 -4.83 11.89
N PHE A 237 -14.92 -4.41 10.65
CA PHE A 237 -15.43 -3.18 10.05
C PHE A 237 -16.76 -3.40 9.31
N TYR A 238 -17.21 -4.64 9.15
CA TYR A 238 -18.41 -4.96 8.37
C TYR A 238 -19.68 -4.26 8.86
N PRO A 239 -19.94 -4.09 10.17
CA PRO A 239 -21.12 -3.34 10.63
C PRO A 239 -21.18 -1.92 10.06
N PHE A 240 -20.05 -1.21 9.99
CA PHE A 240 -19.97 0.15 9.44
C PHE A 240 -20.09 0.16 7.92
N ILE A 241 -19.46 -0.79 7.24
CA ILE A 241 -19.57 -0.98 5.79
C ILE A 241 -21.04 -1.26 5.41
N ARG A 242 -21.66 -2.24 6.07
CA ARG A 242 -23.05 -2.64 5.87
C ARG A 242 -24.01 -1.49 6.12
N HIS A 243 -23.83 -0.77 7.23
CA HIS A 243 -24.61 0.42 7.54
C HIS A 243 -24.57 1.44 6.40
N ARG A 244 -23.36 1.73 5.90
CA ARG A 244 -23.18 2.69 4.80
C ARG A 244 -23.79 2.22 3.48
N ILE A 245 -23.65 0.94 3.14
CA ILE A 245 -24.29 0.34 1.96
C ILE A 245 -25.81 0.51 2.01
N LEU A 246 -26.42 0.25 3.18
CA LEU A 246 -27.87 0.28 3.34
C LEU A 246 -28.44 1.71 3.29
N LEU A 247 -27.73 2.69 3.84
CA LEU A 247 -28.16 4.09 3.81
C LEU A 247 -27.85 4.80 2.50
N GLU A 248 -26.73 4.47 1.86
CA GLU A 248 -26.19 5.24 0.74
C GLU A 248 -26.22 4.48 -0.60
N LYS A 249 -27.26 3.66 -0.83
CA LYS A 249 -27.40 2.83 -2.05
C LYS A 249 -27.08 3.60 -3.34
N GLU A 250 -27.65 4.79 -3.49
CA GLU A 250 -27.49 5.63 -4.69
C GLU A 250 -26.07 6.18 -4.87
N LYS A 251 -25.27 6.28 -3.79
CA LYS A 251 -23.89 6.75 -3.87
C LYS A 251 -22.90 5.65 -4.25
N LEU A 252 -23.30 4.37 -4.13
CA LEU A 252 -22.40 3.24 -4.42
C LEU A 252 -21.85 3.27 -5.84
N GLU A 253 -22.62 3.74 -6.82
CA GLU A 253 -22.14 3.87 -8.21
C GLU A 253 -20.92 4.80 -8.36
N ARG A 254 -20.75 5.75 -7.42
CA ARG A 254 -19.67 6.76 -7.43
C ARG A 254 -18.40 6.28 -6.75
N ILE A 255 -18.50 5.23 -5.95
CA ILE A 255 -17.37 4.67 -5.20
C ILE A 255 -16.34 4.08 -6.17
N GLN A 256 -15.07 4.29 -5.84
CA GLN A 256 -13.95 3.77 -6.61
C GLN A 256 -14.02 2.25 -6.80
N ASP A 257 -13.68 1.79 -8.01
CA ASP A 257 -13.68 0.39 -8.47
C ASP A 257 -15.06 -0.29 -8.64
N ILE A 258 -16.17 0.35 -8.25
CA ILE A 258 -17.53 -0.15 -8.53
C ILE A 258 -17.89 0.11 -10.00
N GLU A 259 -18.22 -0.95 -10.72
CA GLU A 259 -18.69 -0.87 -12.11
C GLU A 259 -20.21 -0.99 -12.13
N GLN A 260 -20.84 -0.44 -13.18
CA GLN A 260 -22.28 -0.40 -13.31
C GLN A 260 -22.92 -1.79 -13.11
N GLY A 261 -23.94 -1.84 -12.26
CA GLY A 261 -24.68 -3.05 -11.89
C GLY A 261 -24.11 -3.77 -10.66
N TYR A 262 -22.82 -3.60 -10.32
CA TYR A 262 -22.22 -4.27 -9.16
C TYR A 262 -22.74 -3.70 -7.83
N GLU A 263 -23.10 -2.41 -7.82
CA GLU A 263 -23.74 -1.75 -6.68
C GLU A 263 -25.02 -2.44 -6.22
N ASN A 264 -25.83 -2.96 -7.15
CA ASN A 264 -27.07 -3.68 -6.82
C ASN A 264 -26.77 -5.00 -6.11
N ARG A 265 -25.79 -5.75 -6.60
CA ARG A 265 -25.34 -7.01 -5.98
C ARG A 265 -24.79 -6.77 -4.56
N ILE A 266 -23.99 -5.72 -4.38
CA ILE A 266 -23.48 -5.33 -3.05
C ILE A 266 -24.65 -5.00 -2.12
N TYR A 267 -25.60 -4.20 -2.58
CA TYR A 267 -26.75 -3.78 -1.79
C TYR A 267 -27.63 -4.97 -1.37
N GLU A 268 -28.01 -5.85 -2.30
CA GLU A 268 -28.82 -7.04 -2.03
C GLU A 268 -28.12 -8.00 -1.06
N ALA A 269 -26.80 -8.18 -1.22
CA ALA A 269 -26.00 -8.97 -0.29
C ALA A 269 -25.99 -8.34 1.10
N ALA A 270 -25.73 -7.04 1.23
CA ALA A 270 -25.73 -6.34 2.52
C ALA A 270 -27.11 -6.36 3.19
N PHE A 271 -28.18 -6.28 2.41
CA PHE A 271 -29.54 -6.36 2.93
C PHE A 271 -29.84 -7.75 3.52
N SER A 272 -29.47 -8.81 2.80
CA SER A 272 -29.79 -10.19 3.17
C SER A 272 -28.81 -10.87 4.13
N CYS A 273 -27.55 -10.43 4.17
CA CYS A 273 -26.50 -11.01 5.00
C CYS A 273 -26.18 -10.11 6.20
N LYS A 274 -26.16 -10.71 7.40
CA LYS A 274 -25.72 -10.05 8.64
C LYS A 274 -24.26 -10.35 8.96
N GLU A 275 -23.77 -11.51 8.55
CA GLU A 275 -22.39 -11.95 8.78
C GLU A 275 -21.50 -11.66 7.58
N PHE A 276 -20.26 -11.23 7.85
CA PHE A 276 -19.31 -10.79 6.83
C PHE A 276 -19.00 -11.88 5.80
N GLU A 277 -18.76 -13.12 6.25
CA GLU A 277 -18.38 -14.25 5.39
C GLU A 277 -19.47 -14.52 4.35
N SER A 278 -20.73 -14.55 4.81
CA SER A 278 -21.88 -14.78 3.93
C SER A 278 -22.08 -13.65 2.92
N PHE A 279 -21.85 -12.40 3.35
CA PHE A 279 -21.88 -11.23 2.49
C PHE A 279 -20.77 -11.26 1.45
N PHE A 280 -19.54 -11.55 1.88
CA PHE A 280 -18.35 -11.53 1.05
C PHE A 280 -18.41 -12.59 -0.07
N GLU A 281 -18.85 -13.81 0.26
CA GLU A 281 -19.05 -14.86 -0.75
C GLU A 281 -20.15 -14.51 -1.76
N LYS A 282 -21.23 -13.82 -1.33
CA LYS A 282 -22.28 -13.37 -2.25
C LYS A 282 -21.80 -12.31 -3.24
N ILE A 283 -20.89 -11.42 -2.86
CA ILE A 283 -20.43 -10.35 -3.76
C ILE A 283 -19.25 -10.77 -4.64
N LYS A 284 -18.48 -11.80 -4.25
CA LYS A 284 -17.41 -12.36 -5.08
C LYS A 284 -17.92 -12.87 -6.42
N SER A 285 -17.10 -12.68 -7.46
CA SER A 285 -17.37 -13.23 -8.80
C SER A 285 -16.06 -13.45 -9.56
N LYS A 286 -16.11 -14.17 -10.70
CA LYS A 286 -14.93 -14.38 -11.55
C LYS A 286 -14.28 -13.07 -12.01
N ARG A 287 -15.08 -12.02 -12.19
CA ARG A 287 -14.62 -10.68 -12.62
C ARG A 287 -13.98 -9.89 -11.48
N TYR A 288 -14.44 -10.08 -10.25
CA TYR A 288 -13.96 -9.36 -9.06
C TYR A 288 -13.09 -10.27 -8.20
N THR A 289 -11.78 -10.12 -8.34
CA THR A 289 -10.81 -10.82 -7.48
C THR A 289 -11.00 -10.43 -6.01
N GLN A 290 -10.58 -11.30 -5.10
CA GLN A 290 -10.68 -11.07 -3.65
C GLN A 290 -10.13 -9.70 -3.24
N GLY A 291 -8.90 -9.37 -3.66
CA GLY A 291 -8.28 -8.07 -3.33
C GLY A 291 -9.04 -6.87 -3.92
N ARG A 292 -9.68 -7.01 -5.08
CA ARG A 292 -10.53 -5.95 -5.64
C ARG A 292 -11.81 -5.76 -4.84
N VAL A 293 -12.45 -6.85 -4.43
CA VAL A 293 -13.63 -6.78 -3.54
C VAL A 293 -13.26 -6.13 -2.21
N GLN A 294 -12.15 -6.56 -1.59
CA GLN A 294 -11.64 -5.98 -0.35
C GLN A 294 -11.41 -4.46 -0.47
N ARG A 295 -10.74 -4.00 -1.54
CA ARG A 295 -10.56 -2.56 -1.81
C ARG A 295 -11.89 -1.82 -1.93
N ILE A 296 -12.85 -2.37 -2.68
CA ILE A 296 -14.19 -1.76 -2.81
C ILE A 296 -14.84 -1.59 -1.43
N LEU A 297 -14.73 -2.58 -0.54
CA LEU A 297 -15.29 -2.46 0.81
C LEU A 297 -14.61 -1.36 1.63
N ILE A 298 -13.30 -1.18 1.51
CA ILE A 298 -12.59 -0.05 2.12
C ILE A 298 -13.00 1.29 1.49
N HIS A 299 -13.15 1.35 0.17
CA HIS A 299 -13.62 2.56 -0.50
C HIS A 299 -15.04 2.93 -0.06
N ILE A 300 -15.92 1.95 0.13
CA ILE A 300 -17.25 2.16 0.72
C ILE A 300 -17.09 2.69 2.15
N LEU A 301 -16.35 1.99 3.02
CA LEU A 301 -16.14 2.39 4.41
C LEU A 301 -15.70 3.85 4.52
N LEU A 302 -14.73 4.25 3.70
CA LEU A 302 -14.06 5.55 3.75
C LEU A 302 -14.68 6.61 2.84
N GLY A 303 -15.62 6.22 1.97
CA GLY A 303 -16.26 7.12 1.01
C GLY A 303 -15.29 7.63 -0.05
N ILE A 304 -14.45 6.75 -0.59
CA ILE A 304 -13.49 7.09 -1.65
C ILE A 304 -14.21 7.01 -2.99
N GLU A 305 -14.41 8.16 -3.62
CA GLU A 305 -15.11 8.29 -4.90
C GLU A 305 -14.17 8.35 -6.10
N LYS A 306 -14.65 7.90 -7.25
CA LYS A 306 -13.93 7.92 -8.54
C LYS A 306 -13.34 9.29 -8.86
N LYS A 307 -14.12 10.36 -8.65
CA LYS A 307 -13.71 11.74 -8.93
C LYS A 307 -12.49 12.17 -8.11
N GLN A 308 -12.38 11.72 -6.86
CA GLN A 308 -11.24 12.03 -6.01
C GLN A 308 -9.98 11.34 -6.51
N ILE A 309 -10.13 10.08 -6.94
CA ILE A 309 -9.03 9.28 -7.49
C ILE A 309 -8.48 9.87 -8.79
N GLU A 310 -9.34 10.35 -9.68
CA GLU A 310 -8.87 11.03 -10.90
C GLU A 310 -8.02 12.27 -10.60
N LYS A 311 -8.35 13.05 -9.57
CA LYS A 311 -7.54 14.21 -9.16
C LYS A 311 -6.16 13.81 -8.62
N VAL A 312 -6.10 12.84 -7.70
CA VAL A 312 -4.83 12.45 -7.06
C VAL A 312 -3.87 11.74 -8.01
N LYS A 313 -4.36 11.18 -9.12
CA LYS A 313 -3.51 10.60 -10.18
C LYS A 313 -2.61 11.62 -10.88
N GLU A 314 -2.92 12.91 -10.80
CA GLU A 314 -2.20 13.97 -11.53
C GLU A 314 -1.23 14.76 -10.65
N LYS A 315 -1.50 14.87 -9.34
CA LYS A 315 -0.70 15.67 -8.40
C LYS A 315 -0.66 15.00 -7.03
N ILE A 316 0.53 14.94 -6.43
CA ILE A 316 0.69 14.53 -5.03
C ILE A 316 0.18 15.67 -4.14
N PRO A 317 -0.83 15.44 -3.28
CA PRO A 317 -1.50 16.52 -2.56
C PRO A 317 -0.67 17.07 -1.39
N TYR A 318 0.11 16.22 -0.73
CA TYR A 318 0.94 16.53 0.42
C TYR A 318 1.92 15.39 0.72
N ILE A 319 2.92 15.65 1.58
CA ILE A 319 3.89 14.66 2.09
C ILE A 319 3.78 14.62 3.63
N ARG A 320 3.23 13.55 4.20
CA ARG A 320 3.00 13.42 5.65
C ARG A 320 4.07 12.56 6.31
N VAL A 321 4.89 13.14 7.18
CA VAL A 321 5.94 12.41 7.90
C VAL A 321 5.38 11.78 9.17
N LEU A 322 5.49 10.45 9.29
CA LEU A 322 5.09 9.69 10.47
C LEU A 322 6.22 9.56 11.50
N GLY A 323 7.47 9.62 11.06
CA GLY A 323 8.60 9.65 11.98
C GLY A 323 9.95 9.66 11.28
N PHE A 324 11.00 9.93 12.04
CA PHE A 324 12.36 10.00 11.55
C PHE A 324 13.41 9.73 12.64
N THR A 325 14.59 9.28 12.21
CA THR A 325 15.81 9.16 13.03
C THR A 325 16.58 10.47 13.06
N LYS A 326 17.71 10.52 13.78
CA LYS A 326 18.62 11.66 13.73
C LYS A 326 19.12 11.95 12.31
N GLU A 327 19.41 10.92 11.53
CA GLU A 327 19.85 11.06 10.15
C GLU A 327 18.72 11.51 9.23
N GLY A 328 17.52 10.96 9.42
CA GLY A 328 16.31 11.43 8.74
C GLY A 328 16.02 12.91 9.03
N GLN A 329 16.22 13.37 10.27
CA GLN A 329 16.07 14.78 10.63
C GLN A 329 17.01 15.68 9.83
N ASN A 330 18.28 15.28 9.67
CA ASN A 330 19.26 16.05 8.90
C ASN A 330 18.84 16.14 7.43
N TYR A 331 18.32 15.05 6.86
CA TYR A 331 17.81 15.04 5.49
C TYR A 331 16.55 15.89 5.32
N LEU A 332 15.59 15.84 6.25
CA LEU A 332 14.39 16.70 6.22
C LEU A 332 14.72 18.19 6.29
N LYS A 333 15.75 18.57 7.04
CA LYS A 333 16.24 19.97 7.06
C LYS A 333 16.77 20.39 5.69
N LYS A 334 17.57 19.53 5.06
CA LYS A 334 18.06 19.76 3.69
C LYS A 334 16.90 19.94 2.70
N LEU A 335 15.89 19.07 2.75
CA LEU A 335 14.70 19.18 1.90
C LEU A 335 13.98 20.53 2.07
N LYS A 336 13.92 21.04 3.30
CA LYS A 336 13.35 22.36 3.57
C LYS A 336 14.16 23.50 2.93
N ASP A 337 15.49 23.39 2.92
CA ASP A 337 16.38 24.36 2.27
C ASP A 337 16.24 24.31 0.73
N GLU A 338 15.79 23.18 0.18
CA GLU A 338 15.45 22.96 -1.24
C GLU A 338 13.97 23.26 -1.55
N GLU A 339 13.26 23.94 -0.64
CA GLU A 339 11.84 24.33 -0.78
C GLU A 339 10.85 23.16 -0.93
N VAL A 340 11.23 21.95 -0.50
CA VAL A 340 10.32 20.80 -0.47
C VAL A 340 9.46 20.86 0.80
N GLU A 341 8.14 21.00 0.61
CA GLU A 341 7.20 21.06 1.71
C GLU A 341 6.84 19.66 2.25
N VAL A 342 7.14 19.44 3.53
CA VAL A 342 6.80 18.21 4.26
C VAL A 342 6.02 18.52 5.53
N LEU A 343 4.97 17.74 5.79
CA LEU A 343 4.08 17.91 6.93
C LEU A 343 4.58 17.12 8.13
N THR A 344 5.23 17.81 9.05
CA THR A 344 5.62 17.28 10.37
C THR A 344 4.67 17.71 11.47
N SER A 345 3.79 18.68 11.23
CA SER A 345 2.74 19.09 12.16
C SER A 345 1.48 19.45 11.39
N LEU A 346 0.31 19.15 11.96
CA LEU A 346 -0.98 19.57 11.41
C LEU A 346 -1.42 20.94 11.95
N LYS A 347 -0.61 21.58 12.81
CA LYS A 347 -0.94 22.89 13.38
C LYS A 347 -0.91 23.96 12.28
N ASN A 348 -1.99 24.72 12.16
CA ASN A 348 -2.15 25.80 11.17
C ASN A 348 -2.04 25.32 9.71
N ILE A 349 -2.33 24.04 9.42
CA ILE A 349 -2.16 23.45 8.09
C ILE A 349 -2.98 24.17 7.00
N GLN A 350 -4.11 24.77 7.37
CA GLN A 350 -4.96 25.56 6.48
C GLN A 350 -4.28 26.81 5.89
N LYS A 351 -3.11 27.22 6.43
CA LYS A 351 -2.31 28.31 5.88
C LYS A 351 -1.32 27.87 4.80
N TYR A 352 -1.06 26.56 4.69
CA TYR A 352 0.02 26.01 3.86
C TYR A 352 -0.50 25.06 2.78
N LEU A 353 -1.70 24.48 2.93
CA LEU A 353 -2.31 23.65 1.90
C LEU A 353 -3.45 24.36 1.17
N GLU A 354 -3.49 24.17 -0.14
CA GLU A 354 -4.65 24.46 -0.97
C GLU A 354 -5.87 23.68 -0.46
N LYS A 355 -7.08 24.22 -0.69
CA LYS A 355 -8.32 23.64 -0.18
C LYS A 355 -8.52 22.18 -0.57
N ASP A 356 -8.24 21.83 -1.84
CA ASP A 356 -8.38 20.46 -2.33
C ASP A 356 -7.41 19.48 -1.63
N SER A 357 -6.15 19.89 -1.39
CA SER A 357 -5.19 19.08 -0.64
C SER A 357 -5.55 18.95 0.83
N LEU A 358 -6.10 20.02 1.43
CA LEU A 358 -6.57 20.01 2.81
C LEU A 358 -7.74 19.05 3.00
N ASP A 359 -8.72 19.05 2.09
CA ASP A 359 -9.88 18.16 2.16
C ASP A 359 -9.46 16.67 2.07
N LEU A 360 -8.48 16.37 1.20
CA LEU A 360 -7.89 15.04 1.10
C LEU A 360 -7.16 14.63 2.39
N LEU A 361 -6.37 15.53 2.98
CA LEU A 361 -5.67 15.28 4.24
C LEU A 361 -6.67 15.03 5.39
N GLU A 362 -7.71 15.85 5.50
CA GLU A 362 -8.75 15.70 6.52
C GLU A 362 -9.47 14.36 6.39
N GLN A 363 -9.81 13.93 5.16
CA GLN A 363 -10.41 12.62 4.94
C GLN A 363 -9.44 11.48 5.28
N ASN A 364 -8.13 11.62 5.02
CA ASN A 364 -7.12 10.64 5.44
C ASN A 364 -7.04 10.51 6.97
N GLU A 365 -7.10 11.63 7.70
CA GLU A 365 -7.11 11.61 9.17
C GLU A 365 -8.44 11.06 9.72
N VAL A 366 -9.57 11.30 9.06
CA VAL A 366 -10.86 10.67 9.41
C VAL A 366 -10.81 9.15 9.21
N ALA A 367 -10.17 8.65 8.14
CA ALA A 367 -9.99 7.22 7.94
C ALA A 367 -9.22 6.55 9.09
N SER A 368 -8.19 7.23 9.58
CA SER A 368 -7.40 6.81 10.75
C SER A 368 -8.27 6.75 12.02
N LYS A 369 -9.17 7.72 12.22
CA LYS A 369 -10.15 7.68 13.32
C LYS A 369 -11.15 6.53 13.19
N ILE A 370 -11.62 6.23 11.98
CA ILE A 370 -12.50 5.08 11.71
C ILE A 370 -11.78 3.77 12.05
N TYR A 371 -10.49 3.68 11.73
CA TYR A 371 -9.67 2.54 12.17
C TYR A 371 -9.65 2.44 13.70
N ALA A 372 -9.32 3.55 14.37
CA ALA A 372 -9.20 3.61 15.83
C ALA A 372 -10.51 3.31 16.58
N MET A 373 -11.68 3.48 15.93
CA MET A 373 -12.97 3.07 16.51
C MET A 373 -13.10 1.55 16.67
N VAL A 374 -12.45 0.77 15.80
CA VAL A 374 -12.50 -0.69 15.80
C VAL A 374 -11.27 -1.30 16.46
N ASN A 375 -10.09 -0.73 16.18
CA ASN A 375 -8.83 -1.14 16.78
C ASN A 375 -8.14 0.10 17.40
N PRO A 376 -8.39 0.38 18.70
CA PRO A 376 -7.96 1.60 19.34
C PRO A 376 -6.44 1.74 19.45
N TYR A 377 -5.92 2.91 19.12
CA TYR A 377 -4.54 3.34 19.37
C TYR A 377 -4.50 4.83 19.68
N GLU A 378 -3.42 5.30 20.31
CA GLU A 378 -3.21 6.73 20.55
C GLU A 378 -2.66 7.41 19.29
N ASP A 379 -3.48 8.25 18.66
CA ASP A 379 -3.07 8.99 17.47
C ASP A 379 -2.08 10.12 17.80
N ARG A 380 -1.06 10.29 16.96
CA ARG A 380 0.04 11.23 17.20
C ARG A 380 -0.10 12.48 16.34
N LYS A 381 0.02 13.64 16.99
CA LYS A 381 0.02 14.95 16.30
C LYS A 381 1.38 15.35 15.74
N ILE A 382 2.44 14.71 16.23
CA ILE A 382 3.83 14.95 15.84
C ILE A 382 4.49 13.61 15.44
N PRO A 383 5.53 13.64 14.60
CA PRO A 383 6.18 12.43 14.10
C PRO A 383 6.94 11.75 15.25
N ILE A 384 7.11 10.44 15.14
CA ILE A 384 7.99 9.68 16.03
C ILE A 384 9.44 10.13 15.79
N ILE A 385 10.17 10.43 16.87
CA ILE A 385 11.57 10.83 16.79
C ILE A 385 12.40 9.80 17.53
N ILE A 386 13.19 9.02 16.78
CA ILE A 386 14.20 8.14 17.36
C ILE A 386 15.52 8.91 17.44
N LYS A 387 16.07 8.96 18.65
CA LYS A 387 17.31 9.69 18.94
C LYS A 387 18.53 8.97 18.37
#